data_AF-A0A7K4ICB7-F1
#
_entry.id   AF-A0A7K4ICB7-F1
#
_cell.length_a   1.000
_cell.length_b   1.000
_cell.length_c   1.000
_cell.angle_alpha   90.00
_cell.angle_beta   90.00
_cell.angle_gamma   90.00
#
_symmetry.space_group_name_H-M   'P 1'
#
loop_
_entity.id
_entity.type
_entity.pdbx_description
1 polymer ?
#
loop_
_entity_poly.entity_id
_entity_poly.type
_entity_poly.pdbx_seq_one_letter_code
_entity_poly.pdbx_strand_id
1 'polypeptide(L)'
;MSLAPQATLLHGPIAPVESERLPCTIDIHLQSSSFDHLLSVMRFHGTSRVSRPEDGKHAFGRQTNRSGEQHTGVSGRFFSVGSDACTGHNWCEERLLVRLRKENAGRLILNSGNYWEIRWELVGTNLGSRFSTVSTPTDKTRETAAERSPFDMLNDASAVIRECIPQRTFMRFLGGEPTMYWGELMEFFRLVEADSTLRQLPIVIHTNGVDIGTGKVDLEPLETLRLHFLFELSLKGTSDLEFVVLTGERSVLYQDQLRACEKLRSIMQKSSRVSVIPVLGYYHTAARGTAKFYLVNPATGRPLFDNTEKWDPSFRRIWESARVKWVDLLRLFPMVRRQDILDGFGPQGAEIIAEDQRGVPVNPGGIFPLKPKPSVYAKSIVDLRYWER
;
A
#
# COMPACT_ATOMS: atom_id res chain seq x y z
N MET A 1 -55.01 -4.13 24.27
CA MET A 1 -54.74 -4.90 23.04
C MET A 1 -54.84 -3.95 21.87
N SER A 2 -53.69 -3.53 21.32
CA SER A 2 -53.58 -2.55 20.24
C SER A 2 -52.98 -3.26 19.04
N LEU A 3 -53.71 -3.24 17.91
CA LEU A 3 -53.31 -3.82 16.63
C LEU A 3 -52.57 -2.75 15.81
N ALA A 4 -51.38 -3.07 15.33
CA ALA A 4 -50.59 -2.24 14.42
C ALA A 4 -51.12 -2.37 12.97
N PRO A 5 -51.01 -1.33 12.14
CA PRO A 5 -51.43 -1.40 10.74
C PRO A 5 -50.35 -2.04 9.85
N GLN A 6 -50.79 -2.93 8.96
CA GLN A 6 -49.98 -3.50 7.89
C GLN A 6 -49.90 -2.54 6.71
N ALA A 7 -48.69 -2.25 6.23
CA ALA A 7 -48.47 -1.52 4.98
C ALA A 7 -48.22 -2.53 3.84
N THR A 8 -49.02 -2.44 2.79
CA THR A 8 -48.89 -3.23 1.55
C THR A 8 -48.09 -2.42 0.53
N LEU A 9 -46.94 -2.95 0.10
CA LEU A 9 -46.14 -2.40 -1.00
C LEU A 9 -46.49 -3.13 -2.30
N LEU A 10 -46.98 -2.39 -3.29
CA LEU A 10 -47.19 -2.86 -4.66
C LEU A 10 -45.94 -2.53 -5.49
N HIS A 11 -45.24 -3.55 -5.99
CA HIS A 11 -44.20 -3.40 -6.99
C HIS A 11 -44.79 -3.62 -8.39
N GLY A 12 -44.80 -2.57 -9.22
CA GLY A 12 -44.94 -2.68 -10.67
C GLY A 12 -43.58 -2.46 -11.36
N PRO A 13 -43.30 -3.10 -12.50
CA PRO A 13 -42.04 -2.94 -13.21
C PRO A 13 -41.98 -1.59 -13.93
N ILE A 14 -40.86 -0.88 -13.78
CA ILE A 14 -40.54 0.37 -14.50
C ILE A 14 -39.72 -0.01 -15.73
N ALA A 15 -40.19 0.39 -16.92
CA ALA A 15 -39.47 0.23 -18.19
C ALA A 15 -38.31 1.25 -18.31
N PRO A 16 -37.21 0.90 -18.99
CA PRO A 16 -36.06 1.79 -19.12
C PRO A 16 -36.34 2.94 -20.11
N VAL A 17 -35.97 4.14 -19.72
CA VAL A 17 -35.96 5.34 -20.57
C VAL A 17 -34.58 5.46 -21.22
N GLU A 18 -34.53 5.48 -22.54
CA GLU A 18 -33.32 5.79 -23.32
C GLU A 18 -32.96 7.28 -23.15
N SER A 19 -31.73 7.57 -22.75
CA SER A 19 -31.20 8.95 -22.71
C SER A 19 -30.18 9.16 -23.83
N GLU A 20 -30.51 10.02 -24.79
CA GLU A 20 -29.59 10.52 -25.81
C GLU A 20 -28.44 11.31 -25.16
N ARG A 21 -27.18 11.00 -25.53
CA ARG A 21 -26.00 11.75 -25.09
C ARG A 21 -25.70 12.86 -26.11
N LEU A 22 -25.83 14.12 -25.70
CA LEU A 22 -25.24 15.26 -26.40
C LEU A 22 -23.79 15.47 -25.93
N PRO A 23 -22.86 15.85 -26.81
CA PRO A 23 -21.49 16.18 -26.41
C PRO A 23 -21.45 17.52 -25.67
N CYS A 24 -20.97 17.50 -24.42
CA CYS A 24 -20.63 18.70 -23.67
C CYS A 24 -19.18 19.10 -23.99
N THR A 25 -19.00 20.26 -24.61
CA THR A 25 -17.73 20.98 -24.63
C THR A 25 -17.62 21.79 -23.33
N ILE A 26 -16.53 21.64 -22.59
CA ILE A 26 -16.26 22.42 -21.38
C ILE A 26 -15.17 23.44 -21.71
N ASP A 27 -15.52 24.73 -21.72
CA ASP A 27 -14.54 25.82 -21.77
C ASP A 27 -14.09 26.15 -20.34
N ILE A 28 -12.78 26.01 -20.08
CA ILE A 28 -12.17 26.32 -18.79
C ILE A 28 -11.35 27.61 -18.92
N HIS A 29 -11.81 28.68 -18.28
CA HIS A 29 -11.02 29.91 -18.11
C HIS A 29 -10.13 29.79 -16.86
N LEU A 30 -8.81 29.70 -17.06
CA LEU A 30 -7.82 29.66 -15.98
C LEU A 30 -7.09 31.01 -15.85
N GLN A 31 -6.77 31.39 -14.62
CA GLN A 31 -5.91 32.55 -14.33
C GLN A 31 -4.44 32.21 -14.66
N SER A 32 -3.67 33.22 -15.08
CA SER A 32 -2.35 33.06 -15.73
C SER A 32 -1.33 32.25 -14.92
N SER A 33 -1.37 32.31 -13.58
CA SER A 33 -0.46 31.56 -12.71
C SER A 33 -0.76 30.05 -12.66
N SER A 34 -1.97 29.62 -13.01
CA SER A 34 -2.36 28.21 -13.09
C SER A 34 -2.03 27.59 -14.46
N PHE A 35 -1.80 28.42 -15.47
CA PHE A 35 -1.51 27.98 -16.84
C PHE A 35 -0.09 27.43 -16.99
N ASP A 36 0.89 28.07 -16.35
CA ASP A 36 2.30 27.63 -16.39
C ASP A 36 2.53 26.31 -15.65
N HIS A 37 1.76 26.07 -14.56
CA HIS A 37 1.79 24.80 -13.83
C HIS A 37 1.11 23.67 -14.62
N LEU A 38 0.02 23.96 -15.32
CA LEU A 38 -0.64 22.98 -16.19
C LEU A 38 0.25 22.62 -17.41
N LEU A 39 0.97 23.59 -17.96
CA LEU A 39 1.92 23.38 -19.06
C LEU A 39 3.14 22.55 -18.63
N SER A 40 3.62 22.66 -17.40
CA SER A 40 4.71 21.80 -16.92
C SER A 40 4.26 20.35 -16.77
N VAL A 41 3.00 20.12 -16.39
CA VAL A 41 2.39 18.79 -16.26
C VAL A 41 2.08 18.19 -17.65
N MET A 42 1.57 18.98 -18.59
CA MET A 42 1.21 18.49 -19.93
C MET A 42 2.42 18.26 -20.85
N ARG A 43 3.52 19.02 -20.69
CA ARG A 43 4.79 18.75 -21.39
C ARG A 43 5.43 17.43 -20.99
N PHE A 44 5.07 16.89 -19.83
CA PHE A 44 5.59 15.61 -19.33
C PHE A 44 4.92 14.38 -19.96
N HIS A 45 3.77 14.53 -20.64
CA HIS A 45 2.96 13.39 -21.10
C HIS A 45 2.60 13.38 -22.60
N GLY A 46 3.40 14.06 -23.44
CA GLY A 46 3.45 13.81 -24.88
C GLY A 46 2.12 13.78 -25.65
N THR A 47 1.06 14.43 -25.14
CA THR A 47 -0.27 14.40 -25.74
C THR A 47 -0.79 15.82 -25.98
N SER A 48 -1.06 16.07 -27.26
CA SER A 48 -1.84 17.17 -27.85
C SER A 48 -1.15 18.53 -28.10
N ARG A 49 -1.32 19.00 -29.35
CA ARG A 49 -0.98 20.36 -29.81
C ARG A 49 -1.87 21.38 -29.10
N VAL A 50 -1.24 22.34 -28.42
CA VAL A 50 -1.88 23.58 -27.96
C VAL A 50 -1.44 24.70 -28.90
N SER A 51 -2.33 25.18 -29.76
CA SER A 51 -2.11 26.41 -30.54
C SER A 51 -2.50 27.62 -29.70
N ARG A 52 -1.60 28.60 -29.58
CA ARG A 52 -1.92 29.92 -29.02
C ARG A 52 -2.89 30.65 -29.97
N PRO A 53 -3.78 31.52 -29.46
CA PRO A 53 -4.46 32.48 -30.30
C PRO A 53 -3.41 33.45 -30.86
N GLU A 54 -3.26 33.53 -32.17
CA GLU A 54 -2.50 34.59 -32.81
C GLU A 54 -3.32 35.88 -32.80
N ASP A 55 -2.77 36.90 -32.14
CA ASP A 55 -3.21 38.27 -32.32
C ASP A 55 -2.82 38.73 -33.73
N GLY A 56 -3.83 39.13 -34.49
CA GLY A 56 -3.66 39.68 -35.82
C GLY A 56 -3.11 41.11 -35.82
N LYS A 57 -2.23 41.40 -36.80
CA LYS A 57 -2.32 42.50 -37.79
C LYS A 57 -0.96 43.15 -38.15
N HIS A 58 -0.89 43.50 -39.44
CA HIS A 58 0.04 44.38 -40.17
C HIS A 58 1.37 43.74 -40.64
N ALA A 59 1.62 43.44 -41.92
CA ALA A 59 1.50 44.15 -43.21
C ALA A 59 2.69 45.08 -43.55
N PHE A 60 3.42 44.67 -44.61
CA PHE A 60 4.24 45.43 -45.58
C PHE A 60 5.54 46.13 -45.18
N GLY A 61 6.60 45.86 -45.97
CA GLY A 61 7.78 46.72 -46.10
C GLY A 61 8.97 46.08 -46.83
N ARG A 62 9.08 46.28 -48.15
CA ARG A 62 10.23 45.96 -49.02
C ARG A 62 11.13 47.21 -49.15
N GLN A 63 12.47 47.06 -49.14
CA GLN A 63 13.51 47.80 -49.92
C GLN A 63 14.85 47.93 -49.14
N THR A 64 15.95 47.27 -49.55
CA THR A 64 17.06 47.62 -50.48
C THR A 64 18.33 48.20 -49.82
N ASN A 65 19.43 47.46 -50.04
CA ASN A 65 20.86 47.83 -50.21
C ASN A 65 21.38 49.22 -49.76
N ARG A 66 22.48 49.26 -48.99
CA ARG A 66 23.87 49.44 -49.49
C ARG A 66 24.91 49.60 -48.36
N SER A 67 26.09 49.04 -48.65
CA SER A 67 27.47 49.47 -48.33
C SER A 67 27.93 49.70 -46.89
N GLY A 68 29.08 49.08 -46.58
CA GLY A 68 30.19 49.83 -45.99
C GLY A 68 30.99 49.12 -44.90
N GLU A 69 32.27 48.93 -45.20
CA GLU A 69 33.41 48.92 -44.26
C GLU A 69 33.83 47.60 -43.57
N GLN A 70 35.08 47.27 -43.90
CA GLN A 70 35.96 46.29 -43.28
C GLN A 70 36.56 46.89 -42.01
N HIS A 71 36.69 46.09 -40.94
CA HIS A 71 37.90 46.11 -40.11
C HIS A 71 38.05 44.78 -39.33
N THR A 72 39.15 44.11 -39.65
CA THR A 72 40.05 43.29 -38.81
C THR A 72 39.60 42.90 -37.39
N GLY A 73 39.65 41.58 -37.12
CA GLY A 73 40.22 41.07 -35.86
C GLY A 73 39.37 40.06 -35.09
N VAL A 74 40.05 38.98 -34.71
CA VAL A 74 39.67 37.95 -33.73
C VAL A 74 38.81 36.79 -34.25
N SER A 75 39.54 35.72 -34.57
CA SER A 75 39.08 34.35 -34.82
C SER A 75 38.37 33.81 -33.57
N GLY A 76 37.04 33.86 -33.56
CA GLY A 76 36.17 33.04 -32.72
C GLY A 76 35.56 31.92 -33.57
N ARG A 77 35.91 30.66 -33.27
CA ARG A 77 35.26 29.50 -33.87
C ARG A 77 33.79 29.47 -33.41
N PHE A 78 32.89 29.97 -34.26
CA PHE A 78 31.48 29.65 -34.17
C PHE A 78 31.31 28.22 -34.66
N PHE A 79 31.06 27.29 -33.74
CA PHE A 79 30.38 26.06 -34.09
C PHE A 79 28.95 26.45 -34.48
N SER A 80 28.59 26.24 -35.75
CA SER A 80 27.19 26.08 -36.11
C SER A 80 26.70 24.85 -35.36
N VAL A 81 25.86 25.05 -34.34
CA VAL A 81 25.07 23.95 -33.78
C VAL A 81 24.06 23.61 -34.86
N GLY A 82 24.39 22.59 -35.65
CA GLY A 82 23.45 21.93 -36.52
C GLY A 82 22.24 21.53 -35.70
N SER A 83 21.06 21.74 -36.26
CA SER A 83 19.84 21.08 -35.85
C SER A 83 19.98 19.59 -36.17
N ASP A 84 20.82 18.90 -35.41
CA ASP A 84 20.89 17.45 -35.45
C ASP A 84 19.66 16.94 -34.74
N ALA A 85 18.81 16.34 -35.57
CA ALA A 85 17.63 15.60 -35.22
C ALA A 85 17.85 14.82 -33.93
N CYS A 86 16.92 14.98 -33.00
CA CYS A 86 16.74 14.11 -31.85
C CYS A 86 16.54 12.67 -32.36
N THR A 87 17.65 11.97 -32.56
CA THR A 87 17.70 10.55 -32.85
C THR A 87 17.38 9.82 -31.55
N GLY A 88 16.09 9.52 -31.39
CA GLY A 88 15.60 8.27 -30.84
C GLY A 88 16.41 7.70 -29.68
N HIS A 89 16.49 8.41 -28.56
CA HIS A 89 16.50 7.70 -27.29
C HIS A 89 15.06 7.27 -27.00
N ASN A 90 14.68 6.14 -27.59
CA ASN A 90 13.69 5.23 -27.03
C ASN A 90 14.22 4.78 -25.66
N TRP A 91 14.18 5.66 -24.67
CA TRP A 91 13.86 5.21 -23.34
C TRP A 91 12.44 4.67 -23.51
N CYS A 92 12.31 3.35 -23.69
CA CYS A 92 11.08 2.70 -23.26
C CYS A 92 10.89 3.22 -21.83
N GLU A 93 10.00 4.18 -21.64
CA GLU A 93 9.51 4.54 -20.32
C GLU A 93 9.03 3.21 -19.74
N GLU A 94 9.85 2.60 -18.89
CA GLU A 94 9.42 1.49 -18.07
C GLU A 94 8.27 2.08 -17.26
N ARG A 95 7.05 1.80 -17.74
CA ARG A 95 5.86 2.27 -17.07
C ARG A 95 5.94 1.69 -15.66
N LEU A 96 6.06 2.57 -14.69
CA LEU A 96 5.91 2.27 -13.29
C LEU A 96 4.51 1.69 -13.09
N LEU A 97 4.41 0.36 -12.94
CA LEU A 97 3.15 -0.37 -12.87
C LEU A 97 3.09 -1.19 -11.59
N VAL A 98 2.03 -0.96 -10.81
CA VAL A 98 1.68 -1.78 -9.66
C VAL A 98 0.77 -2.91 -10.11
N ARG A 99 1.06 -4.13 -9.66
CA ARG A 99 0.20 -5.29 -9.92
C ARG A 99 -0.70 -5.53 -8.72
N LEU A 100 -2.01 -5.43 -8.97
CA LEU A 100 -3.06 -5.52 -7.96
C LEU A 100 -3.95 -6.72 -8.24
N ARG A 101 -4.48 -7.38 -7.20
CA ARG A 101 -5.52 -8.40 -7.36
C ARG A 101 -6.78 -7.74 -7.94
N LYS A 102 -7.28 -8.28 -9.05
CA LYS A 102 -8.34 -7.63 -9.85
C LYS A 102 -9.60 -7.29 -9.02
N GLU A 103 -9.97 -8.15 -8.09
CA GLU A 103 -11.13 -7.99 -7.20
C GLU A 103 -10.97 -6.88 -6.14
N ASN A 104 -9.74 -6.43 -5.88
CA ASN A 104 -9.40 -5.52 -4.78
C ASN A 104 -8.43 -4.41 -5.20
N ALA A 105 -8.44 -4.03 -6.47
CA ALA A 105 -7.70 -2.89 -7.01
C ALA A 105 -8.49 -1.59 -6.77
N GLY A 106 -8.28 -0.93 -5.63
CA GLY A 106 -8.92 0.35 -5.29
C GLY A 106 -10.35 0.20 -4.77
N ARG A 107 -10.65 -0.91 -4.09
CA ARG A 107 -12.01 -1.23 -3.66
C ARG A 107 -12.39 -0.47 -2.39
N LEU A 108 -13.59 0.10 -2.37
CA LEU A 108 -14.19 0.65 -1.16
C LEU A 108 -14.75 -0.46 -0.27
N ILE A 109 -14.31 -0.52 0.99
CA ILE A 109 -14.76 -1.51 1.97
C ILE A 109 -15.34 -0.79 3.18
N LEU A 110 -16.59 -1.13 3.52
CA LEU A 110 -17.23 -0.69 4.75
C LEU A 110 -16.74 -1.55 5.92
N ASN A 111 -15.95 -0.94 6.80
CA ASN A 111 -15.57 -1.52 8.09
C ASN A 111 -16.67 -1.33 9.13
N SER A 112 -16.64 -2.13 10.20
CA SER A 112 -17.55 -1.97 11.33
C SER A 112 -17.48 -0.56 11.91
N GLY A 113 -18.62 0.01 12.31
CA GLY A 113 -18.70 1.35 12.90
C GLY A 113 -18.73 2.50 11.88
N ASN A 114 -19.09 2.22 10.62
CA ASN A 114 -19.21 3.21 9.54
C ASN A 114 -17.89 3.92 9.20
N TYR A 115 -16.80 3.16 9.19
CA TYR A 115 -15.50 3.58 8.67
C TYR A 115 -15.26 2.94 7.32
N TRP A 116 -14.58 3.64 6.43
CA TRP A 116 -14.33 3.20 5.07
C TRP A 116 -12.84 2.95 4.86
N GLU A 117 -12.53 1.91 4.10
CA GLU A 117 -11.18 1.58 3.68
C GLU A 117 -11.12 1.57 2.15
N ILE A 118 -10.23 2.37 1.57
CA ILE A 118 -9.83 2.21 0.17
C ILE A 118 -8.72 1.16 0.17
N ARG A 119 -9.05 -0.03 -0.31
CA ARG A 119 -8.18 -1.19 -0.26
C ARG A 119 -7.42 -1.37 -1.58
N TRP A 120 -6.12 -1.55 -1.45
CA TRP A 120 -5.20 -1.95 -2.50
C TRP A 120 -4.56 -3.29 -2.12
N GLU A 121 -4.99 -4.38 -2.76
CA GLU A 121 -4.35 -5.69 -2.57
C GLU A 121 -3.33 -5.96 -3.67
N LEU A 122 -2.05 -6.02 -3.29
CA LEU A 122 -0.96 -6.26 -4.23
C LEU A 122 -0.74 -7.76 -4.50
N VAL A 123 -0.06 -8.04 -5.61
CA VAL A 123 0.33 -9.39 -6.05
C VAL A 123 1.83 -9.57 -5.83
N GLY A 124 2.23 -10.81 -5.55
CA GLY A 124 3.64 -11.18 -5.41
C GLY A 124 4.19 -10.99 -4.00
N THR A 125 5.14 -11.81 -3.59
CA THR A 125 5.72 -11.75 -2.24
C THR A 125 7.20 -12.10 -2.27
N ASN A 126 7.99 -11.44 -1.41
CA ASN A 126 9.41 -11.72 -1.21
C ASN A 126 9.67 -12.70 -0.05
N LEU A 127 8.61 -13.22 0.59
CA LEU A 127 8.70 -14.15 1.72
C LEU A 127 7.66 -15.28 1.57
N GLY A 128 8.13 -16.50 1.31
CA GLY A 128 7.29 -17.69 1.33
C GLY A 128 6.89 -18.02 2.77
N SER A 129 5.61 -18.08 3.06
CA SER A 129 5.12 -18.50 4.37
C SER A 129 4.39 -19.83 4.25
N ARG A 130 4.70 -20.82 5.09
CA ARG A 130 4.04 -22.14 5.06
C ARG A 130 2.55 -22.07 5.43
N PHE A 131 2.15 -20.96 6.05
CA PHE A 131 0.77 -20.68 6.46
C PHE A 131 0.08 -19.65 5.55
N SER A 132 0.66 -19.38 4.38
CA SER A 132 0.07 -18.52 3.36
C SER A 132 -0.44 -19.37 2.21
N THR A 133 -1.58 -18.98 1.63
CA THR A 133 -2.07 -19.55 0.36
C THR A 133 -1.12 -19.31 -0.80
N VAL A 134 -0.19 -18.35 -0.65
CA VAL A 134 0.94 -18.12 -1.54
C VAL A 134 2.18 -18.70 -0.85
N SER A 135 2.42 -19.99 -1.07
CA SER A 135 3.47 -20.76 -0.38
C SER A 135 4.87 -20.58 -0.98
N THR A 136 5.00 -19.88 -2.10
CA THR A 136 6.29 -19.68 -2.80
C THR A 136 6.48 -18.20 -3.06
N PRO A 137 7.67 -17.61 -2.78
CA PRO A 137 7.99 -16.28 -3.28
C PRO A 137 7.86 -16.31 -4.80
N THR A 138 6.85 -15.63 -5.33
CA THR A 138 6.62 -15.59 -6.76
C THR A 138 6.33 -14.16 -7.17
N ASP A 139 7.01 -13.72 -8.22
CA ASP A 139 6.60 -12.53 -8.95
C ASP A 139 5.38 -12.83 -9.85
N LYS A 140 5.05 -14.10 -10.15
CA LYS A 140 4.32 -14.42 -11.42
C LYS A 140 3.21 -15.46 -11.41
N THR A 141 2.80 -16.09 -10.31
CA THR A 141 1.90 -17.26 -10.46
C THR A 141 0.41 -16.97 -10.31
N ARG A 142 -0.32 -17.23 -11.40
CA ARG A 142 -1.76 -17.58 -11.55
C ARG A 142 -2.83 -16.60 -11.07
N GLU A 143 -2.49 -15.58 -10.29
CA GLU A 143 -3.48 -14.60 -9.85
C GLU A 143 -3.83 -13.64 -10.98
N THR A 144 -5.12 -13.38 -11.17
CA THR A 144 -5.59 -12.36 -12.11
C THR A 144 -5.20 -11.00 -11.56
N ALA A 145 -4.15 -10.42 -12.15
CA ALA A 145 -3.64 -9.11 -11.79
C ALA A 145 -4.21 -8.03 -12.72
N ALA A 146 -4.56 -6.88 -12.16
CA ALA A 146 -4.71 -5.63 -12.87
C ALA A 146 -3.41 -4.85 -12.71
N GLU A 147 -2.87 -4.35 -13.82
CA GLU A 147 -1.77 -3.39 -13.80
C GLU A 147 -2.37 -1.98 -13.71
N ARG A 148 -1.78 -1.17 -12.82
CA ARG A 148 -2.17 0.22 -12.61
C ARG A 148 -0.91 1.07 -12.51
N SER A 149 -0.87 2.18 -13.25
CA SER A 149 0.10 3.22 -12.97
C SER A 149 -0.26 3.96 -11.69
N PRO A 150 0.68 4.67 -11.05
CA PRO A 150 0.38 5.59 -9.94
C PRO A 150 -0.76 6.57 -10.25
N PHE A 151 -0.84 7.05 -11.49
CA PHE A 151 -1.90 7.96 -11.92
C PHE A 151 -3.27 7.27 -12.00
N ASP A 152 -3.32 6.04 -12.53
CA ASP A 152 -4.56 5.26 -12.53
C ASP A 152 -5.05 4.99 -11.10
N MET A 153 -4.13 4.64 -10.19
CA MET A 153 -4.46 4.44 -8.78
C MET A 153 -5.01 5.71 -8.13
N LEU A 154 -4.46 6.88 -8.46
CA LEU A 154 -4.96 8.17 -7.97
C LEU A 154 -6.38 8.45 -8.48
N ASN A 155 -6.65 8.20 -9.77
CA ASN A 155 -7.97 8.38 -10.36
C ASN A 155 -8.99 7.44 -9.73
N ASP A 156 -8.63 6.16 -9.55
CA ASP A 156 -9.46 5.14 -8.90
C ASP A 156 -9.77 5.55 -7.45
N ALA A 157 -8.77 6.00 -6.67
CA ALA A 157 -8.98 6.52 -5.31
C ALA A 157 -9.90 7.75 -5.28
N SER A 158 -9.71 8.66 -6.23
CA SER A 158 -10.47 9.91 -6.36
C SER A 158 -11.92 9.68 -6.79
N ALA A 159 -12.18 8.63 -7.56
CA ALA A 159 -13.54 8.21 -7.89
C ALA A 159 -14.23 7.65 -6.64
N VAL A 160 -13.55 6.74 -5.93
CA VAL A 160 -14.09 6.06 -4.75
C VAL A 160 -14.34 7.00 -3.57
N ILE A 161 -13.45 7.96 -3.33
CA ILE A 161 -13.60 8.89 -2.19
C ILE A 161 -14.87 9.75 -2.31
N ARG A 162 -15.38 9.98 -3.53
CA ARG A 162 -16.65 10.69 -3.77
C ARG A 162 -17.87 9.93 -3.26
N GLU A 163 -17.75 8.63 -3.04
CA GLU A 163 -18.83 7.74 -2.57
C GLU A 163 -18.84 7.55 -1.05
N CYS A 164 -17.87 8.11 -0.31
CA CYS A 164 -17.76 7.91 1.14
C CYS A 164 -17.51 9.22 1.90
N ILE A 165 -17.39 9.12 3.24
CA ILE A 165 -17.15 10.27 4.12
C ILE A 165 -15.65 10.37 4.37
N PRO A 166 -14.92 11.35 3.80
CA PRO A 166 -13.46 11.40 3.88
C PRO A 166 -12.93 11.36 5.31
N GLN A 167 -13.62 12.00 6.26
CA GLN A 167 -13.25 12.06 7.68
C GLN A 167 -13.45 10.71 8.41
N ARG A 168 -13.90 9.67 7.71
CA ARG A 168 -14.02 8.30 8.22
C ARG A 168 -13.33 7.29 7.30
N THR A 169 -12.46 7.77 6.41
CA THR A 169 -11.79 6.95 5.40
C THR A 169 -10.29 6.89 5.64
N PHE A 170 -9.68 5.76 5.31
CA PHE A 170 -8.23 5.61 5.23
C PHE A 170 -7.87 4.72 4.03
N MET A 171 -6.63 4.79 3.56
CA MET A 171 -6.11 3.93 2.51
C MET A 171 -5.32 2.77 3.11
N ARG A 172 -5.44 1.57 2.54
CA ARG A 172 -4.67 0.39 2.98
C ARG A 172 -4.00 -0.30 1.80
N PHE A 173 -2.71 -0.54 1.95
CA PHE A 173 -1.89 -1.38 1.09
C PHE A 173 -1.56 -2.67 1.83
N LEU A 174 -2.02 -3.79 1.30
CA LEU A 174 -1.86 -5.13 1.89
C LEU A 174 -1.82 -6.17 0.77
N GLY A 175 -1.70 -7.45 1.14
CA GLY A 175 -1.64 -8.53 0.15
C GLY A 175 -0.33 -8.50 -0.61
N GLY A 176 0.14 -9.67 -1.03
CA GLY A 176 1.50 -9.77 -1.55
C GLY A 176 2.52 -9.16 -0.58
N GLU A 177 3.48 -8.39 -1.10
CA GLU A 177 4.38 -7.55 -0.33
C GLU A 177 4.46 -6.13 -0.92
N PRO A 178 3.86 -5.11 -0.26
CA PRO A 178 3.86 -3.74 -0.77
C PRO A 178 5.25 -3.18 -1.07
N THR A 179 6.28 -3.56 -0.30
CA THR A 179 7.63 -3.03 -0.50
C THR A 179 8.28 -3.44 -1.81
N MET A 180 7.75 -4.44 -2.52
CA MET A 180 8.23 -4.82 -3.85
C MET A 180 7.90 -3.76 -4.91
N TYR A 181 6.87 -2.94 -4.68
CA TYR A 181 6.42 -1.85 -5.57
C TYR A 181 6.75 -0.48 -4.99
N TRP A 182 7.85 -0.38 -4.20
CA TRP A 182 8.11 0.82 -3.42
C TRP A 182 8.29 2.07 -4.29
N GLY A 183 8.96 1.95 -5.44
CA GLY A 183 9.16 3.08 -6.36
C GLY A 183 7.83 3.63 -6.89
N GLU A 184 6.96 2.73 -7.35
CA GLU A 184 5.62 3.05 -7.84
C GLU A 184 4.74 3.64 -6.74
N LEU A 185 4.74 3.02 -5.54
CA LEU A 185 3.96 3.49 -4.40
C LEU A 185 4.42 4.88 -3.92
N MET A 186 5.73 5.14 -3.93
CA MET A 186 6.26 6.46 -3.59
C MET A 186 5.79 7.53 -4.57
N GLU A 187 5.72 7.21 -5.88
CA GLU A 187 5.15 8.14 -6.86
C GLU A 187 3.66 8.38 -6.63
N PHE A 188 2.90 7.31 -6.35
CA PHE A 188 1.50 7.43 -5.96
C PHE A 188 1.32 8.31 -4.71
N PHE A 189 2.17 8.16 -3.70
CA PHE A 189 2.10 8.99 -2.48
C PHE A 189 2.40 10.46 -2.74
N ARG A 190 3.32 10.80 -3.65
CA ARG A 190 3.54 12.19 -4.06
C ARG A 190 2.30 12.79 -4.73
N LEU A 191 1.64 12.01 -5.59
CA LEU A 191 0.38 12.42 -6.22
C LEU A 191 -0.74 12.62 -5.18
N VAL A 192 -0.86 11.71 -4.21
CA VAL A 192 -1.82 11.83 -3.10
C VAL A 192 -1.56 13.07 -2.25
N GLU A 193 -0.31 13.42 -1.98
CA GLU A 193 0.04 14.63 -1.21
C GLU A 193 -0.41 15.91 -1.92
N ALA A 194 -0.32 15.94 -3.26
CA ALA A 194 -0.77 17.05 -4.07
C ALA A 194 -2.31 17.18 -4.11
N ASP A 195 -3.05 16.09 -3.92
CA ASP A 195 -4.51 16.11 -3.89
C ASP A 195 -5.06 16.59 -2.55
N SER A 196 -5.86 17.67 -2.58
CA SER A 196 -6.38 18.32 -1.36
C SER A 196 -7.32 17.45 -0.51
N THR A 197 -7.99 16.46 -1.13
CA THR A 197 -8.94 15.57 -0.47
C THR A 197 -8.22 14.33 0.04
N LEU A 198 -7.47 13.65 -0.83
CA LEU A 198 -6.79 12.38 -0.50
C LEU A 198 -5.63 12.57 0.48
N ARG A 199 -4.94 13.72 0.47
CA ARG A 199 -3.84 13.98 1.41
C ARG A 199 -4.23 13.92 2.89
N GLN A 200 -5.53 14.03 3.19
CA GLN A 200 -6.05 13.99 4.55
C GLN A 200 -6.23 12.56 5.07
N LEU A 201 -6.22 11.57 4.18
CA LEU A 201 -6.46 10.18 4.52
C LEU A 201 -5.19 9.55 5.12
N PRO A 202 -5.27 8.91 6.29
CA PRO A 202 -4.17 8.09 6.78
C PRO A 202 -3.92 6.91 5.84
N ILE A 203 -2.66 6.51 5.73
CA ILE A 203 -2.20 5.41 4.87
C ILE A 203 -1.67 4.29 5.76
N VAL A 204 -2.22 3.10 5.60
CA VAL A 204 -1.76 1.89 6.28
C VAL A 204 -1.02 1.00 5.30
N ILE A 205 0.19 0.56 5.66
CA ILE A 205 1.02 -0.35 4.86
C ILE A 205 1.29 -1.61 5.69
N HIS A 206 0.78 -2.75 5.23
CA HIS A 206 1.07 -4.04 5.83
C HIS A 206 2.22 -4.71 5.09
N THR A 207 3.35 -4.90 5.75
CA THR A 207 4.59 -5.42 5.16
C THR A 207 5.21 -6.48 6.06
N ASN A 208 5.96 -7.42 5.48
CA ASN A 208 6.85 -8.31 6.23
C ASN A 208 8.23 -7.68 6.53
N GLY A 209 8.54 -6.54 5.91
CA GLY A 209 9.73 -5.73 6.15
C GLY A 209 11.04 -6.24 5.55
N VAL A 210 11.09 -7.38 4.85
CA VAL A 210 12.34 -7.96 4.34
C VAL A 210 13.09 -6.98 3.41
N ASP A 211 12.42 -6.34 2.45
CA ASP A 211 13.09 -5.39 1.54
C ASP A 211 13.52 -4.09 2.26
N ILE A 212 12.83 -3.71 3.35
CA ILE A 212 13.27 -2.62 4.23
C ILE A 212 14.55 -3.03 4.98
N GLY A 213 14.55 -4.23 5.57
CA GLY A 213 15.67 -4.79 6.30
C GLY A 213 16.93 -4.89 5.44
N THR A 214 16.81 -5.43 4.24
CA THR A 214 17.91 -5.55 3.27
C THR A 214 18.39 -4.20 2.73
N GLY A 215 17.57 -3.13 2.83
CA GLY A 215 17.92 -1.79 2.37
C GLY A 215 17.59 -1.52 0.90
N LYS A 216 16.76 -2.37 0.26
CA LYS A 216 16.23 -2.09 -1.08
C LYS A 216 15.17 -1.00 -1.08
N VAL A 217 14.51 -0.80 0.06
CA VAL A 217 13.53 0.26 0.26
C VAL A 217 14.21 1.47 0.89
N ASP A 218 14.17 2.59 0.18
CA ASP A 218 14.55 3.89 0.72
C ASP A 218 13.36 4.53 1.46
N LEU A 219 13.52 4.71 2.78
CA LEU A 219 12.48 5.29 3.64
C LEU A 219 12.66 6.81 3.83
N GLU A 220 13.78 7.41 3.44
CA GLU A 220 14.05 8.84 3.64
C GLU A 220 12.95 9.75 3.06
N PRO A 221 12.36 9.45 1.87
CA PRO A 221 11.27 10.25 1.34
C PRO A 221 10.05 10.36 2.26
N LEU A 222 9.80 9.40 3.16
CA LEU A 222 8.68 9.46 4.10
C LEU A 222 8.85 10.56 5.15
N GLU A 223 10.08 11.04 5.39
CA GLU A 223 10.37 12.12 6.34
C GLU A 223 9.83 13.47 5.83
N THR A 224 9.74 13.66 4.52
CA THR A 224 9.37 14.94 3.90
C THR A 224 7.90 15.02 3.50
N LEU A 225 7.25 13.89 3.23
CA LEU A 225 5.83 13.84 2.86
C LEU A 225 4.92 14.32 4.01
N ARG A 226 3.85 15.03 3.67
CA ARG A 226 2.80 15.50 4.59
C ARG A 226 1.66 14.51 4.79
N LEU A 227 1.93 13.24 4.57
CA LEU A 227 0.98 12.13 4.71
C LEU A 227 1.23 11.36 6.02
N HIS A 228 0.18 10.81 6.62
CA HIS A 228 0.30 9.97 7.81
C HIS A 228 0.42 8.51 7.40
N PHE A 229 1.57 7.89 7.69
CA PHE A 229 1.84 6.48 7.40
C PHE A 229 1.83 5.64 8.68
N LEU A 230 1.08 4.54 8.66
CA LEU A 230 1.09 3.50 9.67
C LEU A 230 1.61 2.20 9.07
N PHE A 231 2.76 1.73 9.54
CA PHE A 231 3.30 0.43 9.16
C PHE A 231 2.82 -0.65 10.12
N GLU A 232 2.12 -1.65 9.60
CA GLU A 232 1.88 -2.91 10.28
C GLU A 232 2.98 -3.89 9.84
N LEU A 233 3.99 -4.10 10.69
CA LEU A 233 5.16 -4.92 10.35
C LEU A 233 4.97 -6.34 10.89
N SER A 234 4.67 -7.27 10.00
CA SER A 234 4.38 -8.67 10.33
C SER A 234 5.64 -9.49 10.56
N LEU A 235 6.04 -9.66 11.81
CA LEU A 235 7.10 -10.57 12.26
C LEU A 235 6.62 -12.03 12.23
N LYS A 236 7.41 -12.92 11.62
CA LYS A 236 7.08 -14.34 11.47
C LYS A 236 7.89 -15.22 12.42
N GLY A 237 7.71 -15.04 13.72
CA GLY A 237 8.44 -15.80 14.75
C GLY A 237 9.03 -14.90 15.82
N THR A 238 9.38 -15.50 16.97
CA THR A 238 10.08 -14.84 18.08
C THR A 238 11.57 -15.21 18.14
N SER A 239 12.01 -16.11 17.26
CA SER A 239 13.41 -16.54 17.07
C SER A 239 13.65 -16.93 15.61
N ASP A 240 14.92 -17.06 15.24
CA ASP A 240 15.34 -17.54 13.91
C ASP A 240 14.82 -18.95 13.61
N LEU A 241 14.86 -19.85 14.59
CA LEU A 241 14.33 -21.21 14.48
C LEU A 241 12.83 -21.20 14.20
N GLU A 242 12.06 -20.41 14.94
CA GLU A 242 10.62 -20.29 14.71
C GLU A 242 10.33 -19.72 13.33
N PHE A 243 11.09 -18.71 12.91
CA PHE A 243 10.96 -18.15 11.58
C PHE A 243 11.19 -19.20 10.49
N VAL A 244 12.27 -19.99 10.57
CA VAL A 244 12.55 -21.05 9.61
C VAL A 244 11.42 -22.10 9.59
N VAL A 245 10.88 -22.46 10.76
CA VAL A 245 9.74 -23.40 10.84
C VAL A 245 8.49 -22.83 10.17
N LEU A 246 8.19 -21.55 10.43
CA LEU A 246 6.99 -20.85 9.98
C LEU A 246 7.03 -20.53 8.48
N THR A 247 8.20 -20.19 7.95
CA THR A 247 8.37 -19.71 6.58
C THR A 247 8.96 -20.76 5.65
N GLY A 248 9.80 -21.65 6.16
CA GLY A 248 10.67 -22.49 5.33
C GLY A 248 11.86 -21.73 4.72
N GLU A 249 12.01 -20.45 5.04
CA GLU A 249 13.03 -19.58 4.48
C GLU A 249 14.30 -19.56 5.33
N ARG A 250 15.36 -18.97 4.78
CA ARG A 250 16.65 -18.83 5.47
C ARG A 250 16.53 -17.87 6.66
N SER A 251 17.16 -18.21 7.77
CA SER A 251 17.18 -17.40 9.00
C SER A 251 17.74 -15.98 8.84
N VAL A 252 18.51 -15.70 7.78
CA VAL A 252 18.96 -14.32 7.49
C VAL A 252 17.79 -13.36 7.25
N LEU A 253 16.69 -13.83 6.64
CA LEU A 253 15.52 -12.99 6.37
C LEU A 253 14.79 -12.60 7.66
N TYR A 254 14.86 -13.43 8.71
CA TYR A 254 14.38 -13.07 10.05
C TYR A 254 15.11 -11.84 10.59
N GLN A 255 16.44 -11.82 10.45
CA GLN A 255 17.26 -10.68 10.89
C GLN A 255 16.94 -9.42 10.06
N ASP A 256 16.60 -9.57 8.78
CA ASP A 256 16.11 -8.46 7.98
C ASP A 256 14.75 -7.93 8.48
N GLN A 257 13.82 -8.79 8.94
CA GLN A 257 12.58 -8.32 9.58
C GLN A 257 12.85 -7.49 10.85
N LEU A 258 13.79 -7.91 11.69
CA LEU A 258 14.16 -7.16 12.90
C LEU A 258 14.83 -5.83 12.55
N ARG A 259 15.73 -5.82 11.55
CA ARG A 259 16.35 -4.59 11.06
C ARG A 259 15.31 -3.62 10.47
N ALA A 260 14.27 -4.14 9.84
CA ALA A 260 13.16 -3.32 9.35
C ALA A 260 12.42 -2.60 10.47
N CYS A 261 12.17 -3.27 11.61
CA CYS A 261 11.62 -2.61 12.80
C CYS A 261 12.51 -1.45 13.25
N GLU A 262 13.83 -1.67 13.32
CA GLU A 262 14.78 -0.64 13.78
C GLU A 262 14.82 0.56 12.83
N LYS A 263 14.85 0.31 11.51
CA LYS A 263 14.80 1.37 10.49
C LYS A 263 13.50 2.18 10.56
N LEU A 264 12.34 1.51 10.61
CA LEU A 264 11.05 2.19 10.73
C LEU A 264 10.93 2.98 12.04
N ARG A 265 11.47 2.47 13.15
CA ARG A 265 11.52 3.21 14.42
C ARG A 265 12.41 4.45 14.34
N SER A 266 13.53 4.38 13.63
CA SER A 266 14.39 5.55 13.36
C SER A 266 13.62 6.62 12.59
N ILE A 267 12.89 6.25 11.54
CA ILE A 267 12.04 7.18 10.80
C ILE A 267 10.91 7.73 11.68
N MET A 268 10.25 6.89 12.47
CA MET A 268 9.22 7.31 13.43
C MET A 268 9.75 8.30 14.46
N GLN A 269 11.03 8.27 14.84
CA GLN A 269 11.63 9.28 15.73
C GLN A 269 11.78 10.63 15.03
N LYS A 270 12.20 10.61 13.76
CA LYS A 270 12.41 11.81 12.94
C LYS A 270 11.13 12.46 12.41
N SER A 271 10.08 11.67 12.17
CA SER A 271 8.79 12.14 11.65
C SER A 271 7.64 11.75 12.58
N SER A 272 6.86 12.73 13.02
CA SER A 272 5.62 12.48 13.78
C SER A 272 4.49 11.90 12.93
N ARG A 273 4.67 11.83 11.60
CA ARG A 273 3.67 11.30 10.66
C ARG A 273 3.89 9.84 10.30
N VAL A 274 4.97 9.22 10.77
CA VAL A 274 5.22 7.79 10.59
C VAL A 274 5.02 7.10 11.93
N SER A 275 4.24 6.02 11.94
CA SER A 275 4.07 5.15 13.09
C SER A 275 4.28 3.70 12.66
N VAL A 276 4.75 2.86 13.58
CA VAL A 276 5.00 1.43 13.33
C VAL A 276 4.41 0.60 14.45
N ILE A 277 3.74 -0.48 14.05
CA ILE A 277 3.16 -1.47 14.95
C ILE A 277 3.74 -2.83 14.58
N PRO A 278 4.58 -3.42 15.45
CA PRO A 278 4.97 -4.81 15.32
C PRO A 278 3.74 -5.70 15.45
N VAL A 279 3.50 -6.49 14.43
CA VAL A 279 2.47 -7.51 14.38
C VAL A 279 3.18 -8.84 14.43
N LEU A 280 3.03 -9.60 15.51
CA LEU A 280 3.41 -11.01 15.44
C LEU A 280 2.31 -11.70 14.64
N GLY A 281 2.68 -12.38 13.55
CA GLY A 281 1.75 -12.92 12.53
C GLY A 281 0.71 -13.91 13.06
N TYR A 282 0.41 -14.98 12.31
CA TYR A 282 -0.58 -15.95 12.79
C TYR A 282 -0.11 -16.61 14.10
N TYR A 283 -0.83 -16.29 15.16
CA TYR A 283 -0.67 -16.82 16.50
C TYR A 283 -1.74 -17.90 16.75
N HIS A 284 -1.56 -18.72 17.78
CA HIS A 284 -2.48 -19.80 18.17
C HIS A 284 -3.97 -19.43 18.06
N THR A 285 -4.87 -20.42 17.89
CA THR A 285 -6.31 -20.15 17.72
C THR A 285 -6.97 -19.44 18.91
N ALA A 286 -6.30 -19.41 20.06
CA ALA A 286 -6.64 -18.55 21.19
C ALA A 286 -5.43 -17.71 21.61
N ALA A 287 -5.65 -16.45 22.02
CA ALA A 287 -4.63 -15.65 22.71
C ALA A 287 -4.81 -15.64 24.22
N ARG A 288 -5.87 -16.25 24.76
CA ARG A 288 -6.12 -16.37 26.20
C ARG A 288 -6.78 -17.71 26.49
N GLY A 289 -6.42 -18.32 27.61
CA GLY A 289 -6.94 -19.62 28.01
C GLY A 289 -6.27 -20.76 27.23
N THR A 290 -7.08 -21.68 26.73
CA THR A 290 -6.61 -22.88 26.03
C THR A 290 -6.96 -22.81 24.54
N ALA A 291 -6.00 -23.14 23.68
CA ALA A 291 -6.23 -23.31 22.25
C ALA A 291 -6.44 -24.79 21.90
N LYS A 292 -7.45 -25.07 21.08
CA LYS A 292 -7.63 -26.40 20.49
C LYS A 292 -6.62 -26.68 19.38
N PHE A 293 -6.31 -25.66 18.57
CA PHE A 293 -5.27 -25.73 17.54
C PHE A 293 -4.17 -24.71 17.83
N TYR A 294 -2.93 -25.16 17.70
CA TYR A 294 -1.75 -24.35 18.00
C TYR A 294 -0.63 -24.70 17.02
N LEU A 295 0.35 -23.81 16.94
CA LEU A 295 1.48 -23.94 16.03
C LEU A 295 2.61 -24.64 16.78
N VAL A 296 3.23 -25.63 16.15
CA VAL A 296 4.28 -26.46 16.74
C VAL A 296 5.53 -26.51 15.88
N ASN A 297 6.66 -26.76 16.53
CA ASN A 297 7.86 -27.19 15.82
C ASN A 297 7.72 -28.69 15.48
N PRO A 298 7.68 -29.08 14.20
CA PRO A 298 7.40 -30.46 13.79
C PRO A 298 8.46 -31.46 14.28
N ALA A 299 9.70 -31.01 14.50
CA ALA A 299 10.78 -31.88 14.99
C ALA A 299 10.68 -32.17 16.50
N THR A 300 10.04 -31.30 17.28
CA THR A 300 10.01 -31.42 18.75
C THR A 300 8.61 -31.56 19.34
N GLY A 301 7.56 -31.28 18.55
CA GLY A 301 6.17 -31.22 19.00
C GLY A 301 5.86 -30.05 19.94
N ARG A 302 6.83 -29.19 20.25
CA ARG A 302 6.67 -28.08 21.20
C ARG A 302 5.91 -26.91 20.57
N PRO A 303 5.03 -26.23 21.32
CA PRO A 303 4.40 -24.99 20.87
C PRO A 303 5.43 -23.93 20.47
N LEU A 304 5.15 -23.22 19.38
CA LEU A 304 5.89 -22.02 18.96
C LEU A 304 5.43 -20.80 19.78
N PHE A 305 6.22 -19.71 19.76
CA PHE A 305 5.99 -18.40 20.38
C PHE A 305 6.02 -18.35 21.92
N ASP A 306 5.49 -19.36 22.60
CA ASP A 306 5.27 -19.30 24.05
C ASP A 306 6.50 -19.66 24.90
N ASN A 307 7.62 -20.02 24.25
CA ASN A 307 8.89 -20.25 24.94
C ASN A 307 9.71 -18.94 25.06
N THR A 308 9.27 -18.06 25.97
CA THR A 308 9.85 -16.72 26.16
C THR A 308 11.34 -16.76 26.46
N GLU A 309 11.84 -17.79 27.15
CA GLU A 309 13.27 -17.97 27.46
C GLU A 309 14.14 -18.10 26.21
N LYS A 310 13.57 -18.59 25.10
CA LYS A 310 14.25 -18.80 23.82
C LYS A 310 14.02 -17.68 22.80
N TRP A 311 13.33 -16.61 23.18
CA TRP A 311 13.16 -15.47 22.28
C TRP A 311 14.51 -14.87 21.92
N ASP A 312 14.65 -14.49 20.66
CA ASP A 312 15.77 -13.68 20.21
C ASP A 312 15.79 -12.38 21.06
N PRO A 313 16.93 -12.01 21.67
CA PRO A 313 17.02 -10.81 22.49
C PRO A 313 16.63 -9.51 21.76
N SER A 314 16.91 -9.41 20.46
CA SER A 314 16.55 -8.27 19.63
C SER A 314 15.04 -8.23 19.39
N PHE A 315 14.41 -9.38 19.12
CA PHE A 315 12.95 -9.47 19.06
C PHE A 315 12.32 -9.05 20.39
N ARG A 316 12.80 -9.61 21.52
CA ARG A 316 12.29 -9.26 22.85
C ARG A 316 12.36 -7.75 23.10
N ARG A 317 13.52 -7.13 22.80
CA ARG A 317 13.71 -5.68 22.92
C ARG A 317 12.71 -4.91 22.05
N ILE A 318 12.52 -5.30 20.79
CA ILE A 318 11.57 -4.66 19.88
C ILE A 318 10.15 -4.78 20.43
N TRP A 319 9.74 -5.99 20.81
CA TRP A 319 8.41 -6.30 21.31
C TRP A 319 8.12 -5.54 22.60
N GLU A 320 8.96 -5.67 23.63
CA GLU A 320 8.73 -5.07 24.94
C GLU A 320 8.68 -3.54 24.86
N SER A 321 9.56 -2.92 24.09
CA SER A 321 9.62 -1.46 23.96
C SER A 321 8.59 -0.86 22.99
N ALA A 322 7.84 -1.67 22.24
CA ALA A 322 6.77 -1.16 21.39
C ALA A 322 5.54 -0.77 22.23
N ARG A 323 5.13 0.50 22.11
CA ARG A 323 3.93 1.07 22.76
C ARG A 323 2.66 0.34 22.33
N VAL A 324 2.55 0.11 21.03
CA VAL A 324 1.45 -0.61 20.41
C VAL A 324 2.03 -1.78 19.64
N LYS A 325 1.48 -2.96 19.88
CA LYS A 325 1.84 -4.24 19.26
C LYS A 325 0.64 -5.16 19.38
N TRP A 326 0.53 -6.16 18.53
CA TRP A 326 -0.49 -7.19 18.68
C TRP A 326 -0.16 -8.47 17.93
N VAL A 327 -0.91 -9.52 18.23
CA VAL A 327 -1.00 -10.73 17.42
C VAL A 327 -2.24 -10.74 16.54
N ASP A 328 -2.10 -11.33 15.36
CA ASP A 328 -3.24 -11.81 14.58
C ASP A 328 -3.47 -13.28 14.92
N LEU A 329 -4.66 -13.58 15.45
CA LEU A 329 -5.03 -14.98 15.70
C LEU A 329 -5.09 -15.74 14.38
N LEU A 330 -4.87 -17.05 14.45
CA LEU A 330 -5.25 -18.03 13.43
C LEU A 330 -6.80 -18.07 13.31
N ARG A 331 -7.40 -16.94 12.91
CA ARG A 331 -8.80 -16.80 12.57
C ARG A 331 -8.95 -17.13 11.10
N LEU A 332 -8.73 -18.39 10.80
CA LEU A 332 -9.54 -19.00 9.78
C LEU A 332 -10.97 -19.07 10.39
N PHE A 333 -11.98 -18.84 9.58
CA PHE A 333 -13.41 -18.64 9.86
C PHE A 333 -14.02 -19.11 11.21
N PRO A 334 -15.08 -18.46 11.72
CA PRO A 334 -15.60 -18.70 13.08
C PRO A 334 -16.15 -20.11 13.40
N MET A 335 -16.02 -21.10 12.51
CA MET A 335 -16.33 -22.52 12.74
C MET A 335 -15.32 -23.46 12.05
N VAL A 336 -14.01 -23.18 12.12
CA VAL A 336 -13.06 -23.94 11.31
C VAL A 336 -13.05 -25.43 11.67
N ARG A 337 -13.39 -26.27 10.71
CA ARG A 337 -13.00 -27.67 10.75
C ARG A 337 -11.50 -27.70 10.48
N ARG A 338 -10.75 -28.58 11.13
CA ARG A 338 -9.31 -28.76 10.88
C ARG A 338 -8.98 -28.73 9.38
N GLN A 339 -9.83 -29.35 8.56
CA GLN A 339 -9.67 -29.36 7.11
C GLN A 339 -9.57 -27.97 6.49
N ASP A 340 -10.38 -26.98 6.89
CA ASP A 340 -10.32 -25.65 6.26
C ASP A 340 -9.02 -24.90 6.67
N ILE A 341 -8.43 -25.24 7.83
CA ILE A 341 -7.06 -24.81 8.18
C ILE A 341 -6.04 -25.48 7.26
N LEU A 342 -6.10 -26.81 7.11
CA LEU A 342 -5.15 -27.54 6.29
C LEU A 342 -5.23 -27.12 4.82
N ASP A 343 -6.43 -26.87 4.31
CA ASP A 343 -6.66 -26.43 2.93
C ASP A 343 -6.06 -25.04 2.67
N GLY A 344 -6.16 -24.12 3.64
CA GLY A 344 -5.55 -22.79 3.53
C GLY A 344 -4.03 -22.78 3.66
N PHE A 345 -3.47 -23.74 4.40
CA PHE A 345 -2.05 -23.82 4.74
C PHE A 345 -1.26 -24.75 3.80
N GLY A 346 -1.96 -25.61 3.06
CA GLY A 346 -1.36 -26.65 2.24
C GLY A 346 -0.60 -27.70 3.05
N PRO A 347 0.04 -28.66 2.37
CA PRO A 347 0.70 -29.80 3.01
C PRO A 347 1.83 -29.40 3.98
N GLN A 348 2.60 -28.37 3.66
CA GLN A 348 3.72 -27.93 4.50
C GLN A 348 3.24 -27.19 5.75
N GLY A 349 2.18 -26.38 5.64
CA GLY A 349 1.60 -25.72 6.80
C GLY A 349 0.84 -26.69 7.71
N ALA A 350 0.30 -27.79 7.17
CA ALA A 350 -0.30 -28.86 7.96
C ALA A 350 0.67 -29.47 8.98
N GLU A 351 1.96 -29.57 8.65
CA GLU A 351 2.99 -30.14 9.52
C GLU A 351 3.23 -29.31 10.79
N ILE A 352 2.97 -28.01 10.74
CA ILE A 352 3.21 -27.08 11.86
C ILE A 352 1.96 -26.85 12.71
N ILE A 353 0.85 -27.54 12.44
CA ILE A 353 -0.42 -27.40 13.18
C ILE A 353 -0.69 -28.67 13.99
N ALA A 354 -0.85 -28.50 15.30
CA ALA A 354 -1.28 -29.56 16.20
C ALA A 354 -2.70 -29.31 16.72
N GLU A 355 -3.39 -30.39 17.08
CA GLU A 355 -4.72 -30.37 17.70
C GLU A 355 -4.64 -31.07 19.06
N ASP A 356 -5.13 -30.40 20.11
CA ASP A 356 -5.30 -30.99 21.44
C ASP A 356 -6.76 -30.85 21.88
N GLN A 357 -7.43 -31.98 22.10
CA GLN A 357 -8.83 -32.00 22.56
C GLN A 357 -8.99 -31.48 23.99
N ARG A 358 -7.95 -31.57 24.82
CA ARG A 358 -7.94 -31.05 26.19
C ARG A 358 -7.59 -29.56 26.22
N GLY A 359 -7.06 -29.03 25.12
CA GLY A 359 -6.62 -27.66 24.96
C GLY A 359 -5.23 -27.41 25.56
N VAL A 360 -4.40 -26.65 24.82
CA VAL A 360 -3.07 -26.24 25.27
C VAL A 360 -3.13 -24.83 25.82
N PRO A 361 -2.61 -24.55 27.03
CA PRO A 361 -2.45 -23.18 27.52
C PRO A 361 -1.57 -22.37 26.57
N VAL A 362 -2.05 -21.20 26.18
CA VAL A 362 -1.36 -20.32 25.24
C VAL A 362 -1.29 -18.90 25.77
N ASN A 363 -0.23 -18.18 25.37
CA ASN A 363 0.05 -16.81 25.77
C ASN A 363 0.17 -16.63 27.29
N PRO A 364 1.06 -17.39 27.96
CA PRO A 364 1.23 -17.27 29.40
C PRO A 364 1.59 -15.83 29.77
N GLY A 365 0.87 -15.26 30.74
CA GLY A 365 1.09 -13.87 31.18
C GLY A 365 0.52 -12.78 30.25
N GLY A 366 -0.18 -13.13 29.16
CA GLY A 366 -0.84 -12.16 28.29
C GLY A 366 0.12 -11.25 27.52
N ILE A 367 1.31 -11.76 27.20
CA ILE A 367 2.41 -11.03 26.55
C ILE A 367 2.05 -10.63 25.11
N PHE A 368 1.15 -11.37 24.48
CA PHE A 368 0.62 -11.12 23.15
C PHE A 368 -0.76 -10.46 23.22
N PRO A 369 -0.85 -9.12 23.21
CA PRO A 369 -2.14 -8.43 23.12
C PRO A 369 -2.81 -8.71 21.78
N LEU A 370 -4.15 -8.81 21.79
CA LEU A 370 -4.94 -8.99 20.58
C LEU A 370 -5.08 -7.69 19.78
N LYS A 371 -5.15 -7.80 18.45
CA LYS A 371 -5.56 -6.68 17.61
C LYS A 371 -6.93 -6.14 18.09
N PRO A 372 -7.10 -4.81 18.20
CA PRO A 372 -8.39 -4.23 18.59
C PRO A 372 -9.53 -4.69 17.66
N LYS A 373 -10.77 -4.61 18.16
CA LYS A 373 -11.95 -4.87 17.33
C LYS A 373 -11.92 -3.97 16.08
N PRO A 374 -12.39 -4.44 14.91
CA PRO A 374 -12.28 -3.69 13.65
C PRO A 374 -12.75 -2.23 13.71
N SER A 375 -13.87 -1.94 14.40
CA SER A 375 -14.36 -0.58 14.57
C SER A 375 -13.46 0.31 15.41
N VAL A 376 -12.90 -0.22 16.50
CA VAL A 376 -11.97 0.50 17.38
C VAL A 376 -10.65 0.77 16.64
N TYR A 377 -10.20 -0.23 15.89
CA TYR A 377 -8.99 -0.15 15.08
C TYR A 377 -9.13 0.91 13.97
N ALA A 378 -10.19 0.86 13.16
CA ALA A 378 -10.46 1.83 12.11
C ALA A 378 -10.61 3.26 12.66
N LYS A 379 -11.36 3.42 13.77
CA LYS A 379 -11.46 4.69 14.47
C LYS A 379 -10.09 5.24 14.90
N SER A 380 -9.23 4.38 15.44
CA SER A 380 -7.91 4.81 15.92
C SER A 380 -6.97 5.23 14.80
N ILE A 381 -7.12 4.66 13.59
CA ILE A 381 -6.40 5.11 12.40
C ILE A 381 -6.87 6.50 11.99
N VAL A 382 -8.18 6.66 11.80
CA VAL A 382 -8.79 7.92 11.32
C VAL A 382 -8.58 9.07 12.32
N ASP A 383 -8.67 8.79 13.62
CA ASP A 383 -8.39 9.75 14.68
C ASP A 383 -6.88 9.99 14.89
N LEU A 384 -6.00 9.33 14.12
CA LEU A 384 -4.54 9.44 14.24
C LEU A 384 -3.95 9.05 15.62
N ARG A 385 -4.64 8.21 16.39
CA ARG A 385 -4.21 7.81 17.76
C ARG A 385 -2.89 7.04 17.80
N TYR A 386 -2.55 6.35 16.71
CA TYR A 386 -1.28 5.60 16.63
C TYR A 386 -0.05 6.49 16.46
N TRP A 387 -0.23 7.77 16.13
CA TRP A 387 0.85 8.75 15.94
C TRP A 387 1.05 9.65 17.17
N GLU A 388 0.14 9.62 18.14
CA GLU A 388 0.29 10.29 19.44
C GLU A 388 1.50 9.69 20.19
N ARG A 389 2.47 10.53 20.58
CA ARG A 389 3.70 10.13 21.27
C ARG A 389 3.56 10.20 22.78
#